data_AF-A0A9E6RVS9-F1
#
_entry.id   AF-A0A9E6RVS9-F1
#
_cell.length_a   1.000
_cell.length_b   1.000
_cell.length_c   1.000
_cell.angle_alpha   90.00
_cell.angle_beta   90.00
_cell.angle_gamma   90.00
#
_symmetry.space_group_name_H-M   'P 1'
#
loop_
_entity.id
_entity.type
_entity.pdbx_description
1 polymer ?
#
loop_
_entity_poly.entity_id
_entity_poly.type
_entity_poly.pdbx_seq_one_letter_code
_entity_poly.pdbx_strand_id
1 'polypeptide(L)'
;MNLDEIAKKLGGLGVPGVILVILAITSAGSNAAIVATLTSIGGPFGILGGIGLLGLTSLIGDAASTYGLEAIIKAIYSERKKTESLRLLLKEVQDLPISDELKTKLTEHLNSETTETEVVEEPKTVEIVDEDEAVVVES
;
A
#
# COMPACT_ATOMS: atom_id res chain seq x y z
N MET A 1 -3.93 8.84 -17.82
CA MET A 1 -4.21 7.66 -16.98
C MET A 1 -5.12 8.11 -15.85
N ASN A 2 -6.13 7.33 -15.46
CA ASN A 2 -7.09 7.77 -14.45
C ASN A 2 -6.54 7.53 -13.04
N LEU A 3 -7.01 8.33 -12.07
CA LEU A 3 -6.61 8.23 -10.65
C LEU A 3 -6.75 6.80 -10.11
N ASP A 4 -7.85 6.11 -10.41
CA ASP A 4 -8.10 4.73 -9.98
C ASP A 4 -7.07 3.73 -10.49
N GLU A 5 -6.59 3.92 -11.71
CA GLU A 5 -5.59 3.02 -12.30
C GLU A 5 -4.22 3.24 -11.65
N ILE A 6 -3.91 4.50 -11.31
CA ILE A 6 -2.68 4.88 -10.61
C ILE A 6 -2.73 4.34 -9.19
N ALA A 7 -3.87 4.52 -8.52
CA ALA A 7 -4.14 3.99 -7.18
C ALA A 7 -4.04 2.47 -7.14
N LYS A 8 -4.52 1.75 -8.17
CA LYS A 8 -4.41 0.29 -8.26
C LYS A 8 -2.96 -0.17 -8.45
N LYS A 9 -2.18 0.50 -9.30
CA LYS A 9 -0.76 0.17 -9.51
C LYS A 9 0.09 0.45 -8.27
N LEU A 10 -0.14 1.57 -7.59
CA LEU A 10 0.58 1.94 -6.36
C LEU A 10 0.09 1.15 -5.14
N GLY A 11 -1.22 0.91 -5.04
CA GLY A 11 -1.84 0.10 -4.02
C GLY A 11 -1.38 -1.36 -4.08
N GLY A 12 -1.15 -1.90 -5.29
CA GLY A 12 -0.54 -3.21 -5.49
C GLY A 12 0.94 -3.31 -5.04
N LEU A 13 1.62 -2.18 -4.85
CA LEU A 13 2.94 -2.13 -4.23
C LEU A 13 2.88 -2.10 -2.69
N GLY A 14 1.72 -1.77 -2.10
CA GLY A 14 1.54 -1.62 -0.66
C GLY A 14 2.22 -0.37 -0.09
N VAL A 15 2.71 -0.47 1.15
CA VAL A 15 3.43 0.59 1.87
C VAL A 15 4.56 1.24 1.05
N PRO A 16 5.46 0.48 0.37
CA PRO A 16 6.54 1.11 -0.39
C PRO A 16 6.04 1.95 -1.57
N GLY A 17 4.83 1.70 -2.09
CA GLY A 17 4.19 2.53 -3.11
C GLY A 17 3.79 3.90 -2.57
N VAL A 18 3.26 3.97 -1.34
CA VAL A 18 2.89 5.23 -0.68
C VAL A 18 4.14 6.07 -0.38
N ILE A 19 5.20 5.43 0.14
CA ILE A 19 6.49 6.08 0.41
C ILE A 19 7.09 6.65 -0.89
N LEU A 20 6.99 5.92 -1.99
CA LEU A 20 7.44 6.37 -3.30
C LEU A 20 6.70 7.64 -3.75
N VAL A 21 5.38 7.72 -3.61
CA VAL A 21 4.61 8.93 -3.95
C VAL A 21 5.08 10.14 -3.15
N ILE A 22 5.21 9.96 -1.84
CA ILE A 22 5.66 11.02 -0.94
C ILE A 22 7.04 11.49 -1.39
N LEU A 23 7.98 10.56 -1.56
CA LEU A 23 9.34 10.86 -2.05
C LEU A 23 9.33 11.52 -3.43
N ALA A 24 8.52 11.06 -4.37
CA ALA A 24 8.47 11.60 -5.73
C ALA A 24 8.02 13.07 -5.73
N ILE A 25 7.08 13.42 -4.86
CA ILE A 25 6.55 14.78 -4.76
C ILE A 25 7.47 15.67 -3.92
N THR A 26 8.11 15.13 -2.88
CA THR A 26 9.02 15.90 -2.00
C THR A 26 10.46 15.99 -2.51
N SER A 27 10.88 15.07 -3.37
CA SER A 27 12.23 15.05 -3.94
C SER A 27 12.33 16.11 -5.01
N ALA A 28 12.90 17.26 -4.65
CA ALA A 28 13.11 18.42 -5.52
C ALA A 28 14.18 18.18 -6.61
N GLY A 29 14.10 17.08 -7.37
CA GLY A 29 14.92 16.84 -8.57
C GLY A 29 16.36 16.38 -8.33
N SER A 30 16.72 15.88 -7.14
CA SER A 30 18.07 15.34 -6.87
C SER A 30 18.23 13.91 -7.43
N ASN A 31 18.10 13.75 -8.74
CA ASN A 31 18.06 12.43 -9.39
C ASN A 31 19.44 11.74 -9.46
N ALA A 32 20.53 12.49 -9.54
CA ALA A 32 21.86 11.92 -9.81
C ALA A 32 22.41 11.07 -8.65
N ALA A 33 22.29 11.56 -7.41
CA ALA A 33 22.76 10.83 -6.22
C ALA A 33 21.92 9.57 -5.96
N ILE A 34 20.61 9.65 -6.21
CA ILE A 34 19.67 8.53 -6.02
C ILE A 34 19.95 7.42 -7.04
N VAL A 35 20.21 7.76 -8.30
CA VAL A 35 20.54 6.77 -9.34
C VAL A 35 21.88 6.09 -9.05
N ALA A 36 22.88 6.83 -8.55
CA ALA A 36 24.17 6.26 -8.19
C ALA A 36 24.07 5.28 -6.99
N THR A 37 23.32 5.64 -5.95
CA THR A 37 23.10 4.75 -4.78
C THR A 37 22.26 3.53 -5.15
N LEU A 38 21.21 3.69 -5.97
CA LEU A 38 20.39 2.58 -6.47
C LEU A 38 21.18 1.63 -7.37
N THR A 39 22.04 2.15 -8.25
CA THR A 39 22.91 1.33 -9.10
C THR A 39 23.96 0.59 -8.26
N SER A 40 24.49 1.23 -7.22
CA SER A 40 25.47 0.62 -6.31
C SER A 40 24.85 -0.46 -5.41
N ILE A 41 23.59 -0.31 -4.98
CA ILE A 41 22.89 -1.28 -4.13
C ILE A 41 22.26 -2.41 -4.95
N GLY A 42 21.75 -2.11 -6.15
CA GLY A 42 20.97 -3.04 -6.96
C GLY A 42 21.71 -3.70 -8.14
N GLY A 43 22.92 -3.26 -8.48
CA GLY A 43 23.66 -3.77 -9.64
C GLY A 43 22.83 -3.66 -10.95
N PRO A 44 22.86 -4.65 -11.86
CA PRO A 44 22.06 -4.60 -13.10
C PRO A 44 20.54 -4.60 -12.85
N PHE A 45 20.07 -5.17 -11.74
CA PHE A 45 18.66 -5.07 -11.34
C PHE A 45 18.27 -3.66 -10.90
N GLY A 46 19.24 -2.84 -10.45
CA GLY A 46 19.05 -1.43 -10.14
C GLY A 46 18.63 -0.61 -11.36
N ILE A 47 19.09 -0.97 -12.57
CA ILE A 47 18.66 -0.31 -13.81
C ILE A 47 17.20 -0.68 -14.12
N LEU A 48 16.84 -1.98 -14.06
CA LEU A 48 15.47 -2.41 -14.35
C LEU A 48 14.46 -1.85 -13.33
N GLY A 49 14.82 -1.87 -12.04
CA GLY A 49 14.07 -1.23 -10.97
C GLY A 49 14.00 0.28 -11.15
N GLY A 50 15.10 0.92 -11.54
CA GLY A 50 15.18 2.35 -11.82
C GLY A 50 14.28 2.80 -12.96
N ILE A 51 14.23 2.06 -14.07
CA ILE A 51 13.32 2.33 -15.20
C ILE A 51 11.85 2.16 -14.76
N GLY A 52 11.55 1.10 -14.00
CA GLY A 52 10.21 0.90 -13.43
C GLY A 52 9.80 2.05 -12.51
N LEU A 53 10.71 2.47 -11.63
CA LEU A 53 10.53 3.61 -10.72
C LEU A 53 10.33 4.91 -11.49
N LEU A 54 11.14 5.17 -12.53
CA LEU A 54 11.00 6.35 -13.38
C LEU A 54 9.64 6.39 -14.08
N GLY A 55 9.18 5.25 -14.61
CA GLY A 55 7.84 5.12 -15.19
C GLY A 55 6.74 5.45 -14.16
N LEU A 56 6.83 4.90 -12.95
CA LEU A 56 5.92 5.20 -11.84
C LEU A 56 5.96 6.68 -11.43
N THR A 57 7.14 7.26 -11.26
CA THR A 57 7.29 8.68 -10.87
C THR A 57 6.76 9.65 -11.92
N SER A 58 6.86 9.32 -13.22
CA SER A 58 6.28 10.12 -14.29
C SER A 58 4.75 10.16 -14.19
N LEU A 59 4.14 9.00 -13.92
CA LEU A 59 2.70 8.87 -13.69
C LEU A 59 2.24 9.64 -12.45
N ILE A 60 3.04 9.59 -11.38
CA ILE A 60 2.78 10.32 -10.14
C ILE A 60 2.93 11.82 -10.35
N GLY A 61 3.88 12.28 -11.16
CA GLY A 61 4.06 13.70 -11.49
C GLY A 61 2.84 14.28 -12.20
N ASP A 62 2.30 13.56 -13.18
CA ASP A 62 1.07 13.95 -13.90
C ASP A 62 -0.15 13.98 -12.96
N ALA A 63 -0.30 12.94 -12.13
CA ALA A 63 -1.36 12.85 -11.14
C ALA A 63 -1.24 13.93 -10.05
N ALA A 64 -0.03 14.22 -9.58
CA ALA A 64 0.22 15.20 -8.52
C ALA A 64 -0.07 16.61 -9.03
N SER A 65 0.26 16.90 -10.28
CA SER A 65 -0.07 18.18 -10.91
C SER A 65 -1.57 18.36 -11.16
N THR A 66 -2.31 17.26 -11.35
CA THR A 66 -3.75 17.31 -11.71
C THR A 66 -4.68 17.20 -10.50
N TYR A 67 -4.36 16.33 -9.54
CA TYR A 67 -5.24 15.97 -8.41
C TYR A 67 -4.65 16.34 -7.03
N GLY A 68 -3.34 16.54 -6.94
CA GLY A 68 -2.64 16.79 -5.69
C GLY A 68 -2.35 15.54 -4.85
N LEU A 69 -1.47 15.69 -3.86
CA LEU A 69 -1.00 14.60 -2.98
C LEU A 69 -2.14 13.96 -2.18
N GLU A 70 -3.05 14.78 -1.62
CA GLU A 70 -4.17 14.31 -0.81
C GLU A 70 -5.07 13.31 -1.56
N ALA A 71 -5.44 13.62 -2.80
CA ALA A 71 -6.32 12.78 -3.61
C ALA A 71 -5.67 11.44 -3.98
N ILE A 72 -4.37 11.46 -4.32
CA ILE A 72 -3.61 10.26 -4.67
C ILE A 72 -3.52 9.32 -3.48
N ILE A 73 -3.14 9.83 -2.30
CA ILE A 73 -3.01 9.01 -1.10
C ILE A 73 -4.38 8.42 -0.71
N LYS A 74 -5.45 9.22 -0.72
CA LYS A 74 -6.81 8.71 -0.43
C LYS A 74 -7.19 7.56 -1.34
N ALA A 75 -7.01 7.71 -2.66
CA ALA A 75 -7.35 6.67 -3.61
C ALA A 75 -6.56 5.36 -3.40
N ILE A 76 -5.27 5.45 -3.07
CA ILE A 76 -4.44 4.27 -2.78
C ILE A 76 -4.96 3.54 -1.53
N TYR A 77 -5.30 4.28 -0.48
CA TYR A 77 -5.82 3.71 0.76
C TYR A 77 -7.25 3.16 0.60
N SER A 78 -8.10 3.79 -0.20
CA SER A 78 -9.43 3.26 -0.54
C SER A 78 -9.32 1.94 -1.32
N GLU A 79 -8.31 1.78 -2.18
CA GLU A 79 -8.08 0.53 -2.88
C GLU A 79 -7.50 -0.55 -1.96
N ARG A 80 -6.57 -0.20 -1.05
CA ARG A 80 -6.01 -1.14 -0.06
C ARG A 80 -6.99 -1.54 1.03
N LYS A 81 -7.97 -0.70 1.36
CA LYS A 81 -9.07 -1.03 2.29
C LYS A 81 -9.89 -2.25 1.84
N LYS A 82 -9.91 -2.55 0.53
CA LYS A 82 -10.60 -3.73 -0.02
C LYS A 82 -9.86 -5.05 0.24
N THR A 83 -8.56 -5.01 0.47
CA THR A 83 -7.69 -6.19 0.60
C THR A 83 -7.07 -6.36 1.98
N GLU A 84 -7.07 -5.33 2.83
CA GLU A 84 -6.41 -5.33 4.13
C GLU A 84 -7.32 -4.78 5.27
N SER A 85 -7.03 -5.19 6.50
CA SER A 85 -7.80 -4.77 7.68
C SER A 85 -7.53 -3.32 8.08
N LEU A 86 -8.60 -2.57 8.39
CA LEU A 86 -8.54 -1.14 8.76
C LEU A 86 -7.57 -0.82 9.90
N ARG A 87 -7.38 -1.74 10.85
CA ARG A 87 -6.44 -1.57 11.96
C ARG A 87 -4.98 -1.49 11.51
N LEU A 88 -4.60 -2.26 10.49
CA LEU A 88 -3.23 -2.22 9.94
C LEU A 88 -3.01 -0.93 9.16
N LEU A 89 -3.98 -0.54 8.32
CA LEU A 89 -3.94 0.71 7.58
C LEU A 89 -3.79 1.90 8.51
N LEU A 90 -4.58 1.97 9.58
CA LEU A 90 -4.58 3.09 10.51
C LEU A 90 -3.29 3.20 11.32
N LYS A 91 -2.65 2.05 11.64
CA LYS A 91 -1.31 2.03 12.24
C LYS A 91 -0.25 2.51 11.25
N GLU A 92 -0.32 2.05 10.00
CA GLU A 92 0.61 2.43 8.95
C GLU A 92 0.53 3.93 8.62
N VAL A 93 -0.68 4.49 8.56
CA VAL A 93 -0.90 5.93 8.33
C VAL A 93 -0.24 6.80 9.41
N GLN A 94 -0.17 6.32 10.66
CA GLN A 94 0.51 7.05 11.75
C GLN A 94 2.03 7.07 11.59
N ASP A 95 2.60 5.99 11.04
CA ASP A 95 4.04 5.86 10.78
C ASP A 95 4.50 6.57 9.49
N LEU A 96 3.56 7.04 8.65
CA LEU A 96 3.92 7.78 7.44
C LEU A 96 4.57 9.13 7.77
N PRO A 97 5.66 9.50 7.06
CA PRO A 97 6.31 10.80 7.19
C PRO A 97 5.52 11.90 6.44
N ILE A 98 4.25 12.08 6.80
CA ILE A 98 3.32 13.09 6.26
C ILE A 98 2.86 14.02 7.39
N SER A 99 2.29 15.18 7.04
CA SER A 99 1.76 16.13 8.02
C SER A 99 0.60 15.54 8.83
N ASP A 100 0.45 15.95 10.08
CA ASP A 100 -0.63 15.45 10.94
C ASP A 100 -2.04 15.77 10.41
N GLU A 101 -2.23 16.88 9.68
CA GLU A 101 -3.50 17.21 9.02
C GLU A 101 -3.91 16.13 8.00
N LEU A 102 -2.96 15.70 7.15
CA LEU A 102 -3.14 14.61 6.20
C LEU A 102 -3.48 13.29 6.92
N LYS A 103 -2.84 13.00 8.06
CA LYS A 103 -3.13 11.79 8.87
C LYS A 103 -4.56 11.81 9.41
N THR A 104 -5.03 12.95 9.91
CA THR A 104 -6.40 13.11 10.39
C THR A 104 -7.40 12.92 9.24
N LYS A 105 -7.17 13.56 8.08
CA LYS A 105 -8.03 13.41 6.90
C LYS A 105 -8.09 11.97 6.38
N LEU A 106 -6.97 11.25 6.41
CA LEU A 106 -6.94 9.82 6.03
C LEU A 106 -7.71 8.96 7.02
N THR A 107 -7.50 9.19 8.31
CA THR A 107 -8.18 8.44 9.37
C THR A 107 -9.70 8.67 9.31
N GLU A 108 -10.13 9.90 9.09
CA GLU A 108 -11.53 10.27 8.91
C GLU A 108 -12.11 9.61 7.65
N HIS A 109 -11.39 9.62 6.52
CA HIS A 109 -11.85 8.99 5.28
C HIS A 109 -11.99 7.47 5.42
N LEU A 110 -11.03 6.81 6.07
CA LEU A 110 -11.06 5.37 6.34
C LEU A 110 -12.21 4.97 7.26
N ASN A 111 -12.52 5.81 8.26
CA ASN A 111 -13.62 5.62 9.20
C ASN A 111 -15.00 5.98 8.61
N SER A 112 -15.08 7.01 7.75
CA SER A 112 -16.34 7.49 7.16
C SER A 112 -16.88 6.55 6.08
N GLU A 113 -16.03 5.83 5.37
CA GLU A 113 -16.45 4.78 4.42
C GLU A 113 -16.76 3.43 5.13
N THR A 114 -16.87 3.40 6.46
CA THR A 114 -17.21 2.18 7.22
C THR A 114 -18.73 2.00 7.39
N THR A 115 -19.55 2.95 6.92
CA THR A 115 -21.01 2.78 6.88
C THR A 115 -21.46 2.16 5.55
N GLU A 116 -20.91 1.00 5.19
CA GLU A 116 -21.50 0.01 4.25
C GLU A 116 -20.51 -1.15 4.07
N THR A 117 -20.31 -1.93 5.11
CA THR A 117 -20.16 -3.40 5.07
C THR A 117 -20.10 -3.84 6.54
N GLU A 118 -21.27 -3.85 7.17
CA GLU A 118 -21.49 -4.70 8.32
C GLU A 118 -21.60 -6.13 7.77
N VAL A 119 -20.50 -6.87 7.79
CA VAL A 119 -20.56 -8.33 7.98
C VAL A 119 -19.63 -8.64 9.13
N VAL A 120 -20.21 -8.53 10.31
CA VAL A 120 -19.87 -9.35 11.47
C VAL A 120 -19.98 -10.81 11.01
N GLU A 121 -18.86 -11.48 10.76
CA GLU A 121 -18.80 -12.94 10.85
C GLU A 121 -17.92 -13.25 12.07
N GLU A 122 -18.60 -13.78 13.06
CA GLU A 122 -18.12 -14.16 14.38
C GLU A 122 -16.93 -15.13 14.30
N PRO A 123 -16.05 -15.12 15.32
CA PRO A 123 -14.98 -16.10 15.43
C PRO A 123 -15.59 -17.50 15.62
N LYS A 124 -15.61 -18.32 14.56
CA LYS A 124 -16.01 -19.72 14.69
C LYS A 124 -15.00 -20.46 15.56
N THR A 125 -15.49 -20.80 16.74
CA THR A 125 -14.92 -21.64 17.79
C THR A 125 -14.25 -22.89 17.26
N VAL A 126 -13.11 -23.19 17.89
CA VAL A 126 -12.34 -24.43 17.89
C VAL A 126 -13.26 -25.65 18.14
N GLU A 127 -13.32 -26.59 17.21
CA GLU A 127 -13.63 -27.99 17.53
C GLU A 127 -12.37 -28.83 17.32
N ILE A 128 -11.73 -29.17 18.43
CA ILE A 128 -10.84 -30.31 18.53
C ILE A 128 -11.77 -31.52 18.59
N VAL A 129 -11.75 -32.38 17.58
CA VAL A 129 -12.27 -33.74 17.70
C VAL A 129 -11.04 -34.64 17.77
N ASP A 130 -10.63 -34.91 19.00
CA ASP A 130 -9.92 -36.14 19.33
C ASP A 130 -10.93 -37.27 19.15
N GLU A 131 -10.65 -38.21 18.25
CA GLU A 131 -11.18 -39.56 18.36
C GLU A 131 -10.14 -40.52 17.76
N ASP A 132 -9.50 -41.26 18.67
CA ASP A 132 -8.79 -42.52 18.45
C ASP A 132 -9.56 -43.43 17.47
N GLU A 133 -8.85 -44.22 16.65
CA GLU A 133 -8.92 -45.69 16.74
C GLU A 133 -8.14 -46.40 15.61
N ALA A 134 -7.29 -47.32 16.06
CA ALA A 134 -6.82 -48.57 15.46
C ALA A 134 -6.04 -48.61 14.14
N VAL A 135 -4.73 -48.82 14.33
CA VAL A 135 -3.91 -49.83 13.66
C VAL A 135 -4.67 -51.17 13.48
N VAL A 136 -4.79 -51.68 12.25
CA VAL A 136 -4.64 -53.13 11.98
C VAL A 136 -4.05 -53.36 10.59
N VAL A 137 -2.94 -54.10 10.58
CA VAL A 137 -2.22 -54.68 9.45
C VAL A 137 -2.79 -56.07 9.19
N GLU A 138 -3.11 -56.42 7.95
CA GLU A 138 -3.15 -57.80 7.42
C GLU A 138 -3.24 -57.70 5.88
N SER A 139 -2.68 -58.56 5.02
CA SER A 139 -1.68 -59.63 5.07
C SER A 139 -1.31 -59.90 3.60
#